data_AF-A0A180EPV5-F1
#
_entry.id   AF-A0A180EPV5-F1
#
_cell.length_a   1.000
_cell.length_b   1.000
_cell.length_c   1.000
_cell.angle_alpha   90.00
_cell.angle_beta   90.00
_cell.angle_gamma   90.00
#
_symmetry.space_group_name_H-M   'P 1'
#
loop_
_entity.id
_entity.type
_entity.pdbx_description
1 polymer ?
#
loop_
_entity_poly.entity_id
_entity_poly.type
_entity_poly.pdbx_seq_one_letter_code
_entity_poly.pdbx_strand_id
1 'polypeptide(L)'
;MTNNRDIILTGVPRSGTTLACFLLSKIPHVVALNEPMRTAKYRSRSEALSAVPEFYADTRKSILERGVATARAVKGKMTTNHFAQVKGKRVKLVSKQEIEIDKPLGPDFRLACKHNALFTILQDDLRQDHPFFAIIRNPLAVLASWKSVEIPASRGEVRALDYLLPEAGERLKAAGDVDQRQLFILDWYFRKYAELEANQVIKYEDIIATDGKALSVVDAGAKDLNEDLSSRNRSKVYDWDTMGPLAEKLLASDNACWQFYERAEVEKLIAR
;
A
#
# COMPACT_ATOMS: atom_id res chain seq x y z
N MET A 1 -23.74 4.05 -10.85
CA MET A 1 -23.34 2.73 -11.38
C MET A 1 -21.94 2.47 -10.86
N THR A 2 -21.72 1.38 -10.13
CA THR A 2 -20.41 1.02 -9.59
C THR A 2 -19.43 0.76 -10.74
N ASN A 3 -18.31 1.47 -10.78
CA ASN A 3 -17.32 1.29 -11.84
C ASN A 3 -16.39 0.14 -11.47
N ASN A 4 -16.68 -1.04 -11.98
CA ASN A 4 -15.96 -2.28 -11.65
C ASN A 4 -14.58 -2.41 -12.33
N ARG A 5 -14.12 -1.37 -13.04
CA ARG A 5 -12.85 -1.38 -13.79
C ARG A 5 -11.80 -0.43 -13.21
N ASP A 6 -12.21 0.49 -12.34
CA ASP A 6 -11.34 1.43 -11.64
C ASP A 6 -11.10 0.95 -10.22
N ILE A 7 -9.95 0.34 -10.01
CA ILE A 7 -9.63 -0.46 -8.84
C ILE A 7 -8.77 0.33 -7.88
N ILE A 8 -9.23 0.45 -6.65
CA ILE A 8 -8.48 1.08 -5.58
C ILE A 8 -7.64 0.04 -4.87
N LEU A 9 -6.33 0.27 -4.84
CA LEU A 9 -5.37 -0.52 -4.10
C LEU A 9 -4.79 0.29 -2.94
N THR A 10 -4.96 -0.19 -1.73
CA THR A 10 -4.37 0.41 -0.53
C THR A 10 -3.61 -0.65 0.26
N GLY A 11 -3.10 -0.28 1.42
CA GLY A 11 -2.46 -1.21 2.34
C GLY A 11 -1.61 -0.47 3.36
N VAL A 12 -1.22 -1.19 4.39
CA VAL A 12 -0.31 -0.65 5.40
C VAL A 12 0.99 -0.20 4.69
N PRO A 13 1.53 1.00 4.93
CA PRO A 13 2.80 1.40 4.34
C PRO A 13 3.86 0.32 4.58
N ARG A 14 4.54 -0.11 3.50
CA ARG A 14 5.53 -1.21 3.53
C ARG A 14 4.96 -2.63 3.66
N SER A 15 3.67 -2.83 3.38
CA SER A 15 3.05 -4.16 3.27
C SER A 15 3.22 -4.87 1.93
N GLY A 16 3.93 -4.29 0.96
CA GLY A 16 4.06 -4.90 -0.37
C GLY A 16 3.05 -4.40 -1.39
N THR A 17 2.28 -3.34 -1.12
CA THR A 17 1.40 -2.70 -2.12
C THR A 17 2.10 -2.30 -3.42
N THR A 18 3.38 -1.92 -3.37
CA THR A 18 4.19 -1.66 -4.57
C THR A 18 4.49 -2.94 -5.35
N LEU A 19 4.75 -4.07 -4.67
CA LEU A 19 4.92 -5.36 -5.33
C LEU A 19 3.61 -5.78 -6.00
N ALA A 20 2.48 -5.71 -5.28
CA ALA A 20 1.17 -6.00 -5.84
C ALA A 20 0.85 -5.15 -7.08
N CYS A 21 1.10 -3.84 -7.01
CA CYS A 21 0.96 -2.94 -8.15
C CYS A 21 1.85 -3.34 -9.35
N PHE A 22 3.09 -3.76 -9.09
CA PHE A 22 3.99 -4.23 -10.14
C PHE A 22 3.51 -5.55 -10.77
N LEU A 23 3.07 -6.51 -9.96
CA LEU A 23 2.55 -7.79 -10.43
C LEU A 23 1.28 -7.62 -11.29
N LEU A 24 0.32 -6.81 -10.82
CA LEU A 24 -0.87 -6.45 -11.59
C LEU A 24 -0.50 -5.79 -12.93
N SER A 25 0.55 -4.98 -12.96
CA SER A 25 1.02 -4.36 -14.20
C SER A 25 1.60 -5.34 -15.21
N LYS A 26 1.80 -6.62 -14.87
CA LYS A 26 2.21 -7.65 -15.84
C LYS A 26 1.02 -8.28 -16.58
N ILE A 27 -0.20 -8.13 -16.06
CA ILE A 27 -1.39 -8.70 -16.68
C ILE A 27 -1.76 -7.91 -17.94
N PRO A 28 -2.02 -8.54 -19.11
CA PRO A 28 -2.17 -7.86 -20.40
C PRO A 28 -3.20 -6.72 -20.42
N HIS A 29 -4.36 -6.89 -19.77
CA HIS A 29 -5.46 -5.90 -19.80
C HIS A 29 -5.57 -5.07 -18.51
N VAL A 30 -4.51 -5.02 -17.71
CA VAL A 30 -4.46 -4.26 -16.46
C VAL A 30 -3.37 -3.20 -16.53
N VAL A 31 -3.72 -1.96 -16.20
CA VAL A 31 -2.78 -0.90 -15.90
C VAL A 31 -2.81 -0.67 -14.41
N ALA A 32 -1.66 -0.77 -13.74
CA ALA A 32 -1.56 -0.56 -12.30
C ALA A 32 -0.56 0.55 -12.00
N LEU A 33 -1.02 1.64 -11.36
CA LEU A 33 -0.26 2.86 -11.15
C LEU A 33 0.06 3.07 -9.67
N ASN A 34 1.35 3.25 -9.38
CA ASN A 34 1.85 3.41 -8.02
C ASN A 34 1.91 4.89 -7.59
N GLU A 35 1.02 5.28 -6.67
CA GLU A 35 0.87 6.63 -6.10
C GLU A 35 0.88 7.78 -7.14
N PRO A 36 0.07 7.70 -8.22
CA PRO A 36 0.06 8.69 -9.29
C PRO A 36 -0.58 10.03 -8.86
N MET A 37 -1.59 9.99 -7.98
CA MET A 37 -2.37 11.16 -7.52
C MET A 37 -1.56 12.15 -6.66
N ARG A 38 -1.62 13.44 -6.96
CA ARG A 38 -0.87 14.53 -6.27
C ARG A 38 -1.58 14.99 -5.00
N THR A 39 -1.56 14.13 -3.98
CA THR A 39 -2.38 14.29 -2.77
C THR A 39 -2.02 15.50 -1.89
N ALA A 40 -0.81 16.05 -2.01
CA ALA A 40 -0.42 17.25 -1.26
C ALA A 40 -1.19 18.52 -1.68
N LYS A 41 -1.95 18.46 -2.79
CA LYS A 41 -2.79 19.57 -3.25
C LYS A 41 -4.11 19.65 -2.48
N TYR A 42 -4.64 18.51 -2.02
CA TYR A 42 -5.94 18.46 -1.37
C TYR A 42 -5.92 19.22 -0.06
N ARG A 43 -6.98 19.99 0.18
CA ARG A 43 -7.20 20.82 1.37
C ARG A 43 -8.35 20.32 2.23
N SER A 44 -9.17 19.43 1.70
CA SER A 44 -10.29 18.82 2.43
C SER A 44 -10.56 17.39 1.98
N ARG A 45 -11.27 16.63 2.82
CA ARG A 45 -11.78 15.30 2.48
C ARG A 45 -12.68 15.31 1.25
N SER A 46 -13.56 16.31 1.12
CA SER A 46 -14.47 16.46 -0.03
C SER A 46 -13.72 16.65 -1.34
N GLU A 47 -12.73 17.56 -1.37
CA GLU A 47 -11.88 17.76 -2.56
C GLU A 47 -11.13 16.47 -2.93
N ALA A 48 -10.60 15.76 -1.93
CA ALA A 48 -9.87 14.53 -2.15
C ALA A 48 -10.78 13.42 -2.72
N LEU A 49 -12.04 13.33 -2.29
CA LEU A 49 -13.02 12.39 -2.82
C LEU A 49 -13.39 12.68 -4.27
N SER A 50 -13.73 13.92 -4.59
CA SER A 50 -14.09 14.32 -5.97
C SER A 50 -12.93 14.11 -6.95
N ALA A 51 -11.68 14.26 -6.49
CA ALA A 51 -10.51 14.10 -7.34
C ALA A 51 -10.20 12.64 -7.74
N VAL A 52 -10.75 11.63 -7.04
CA VAL A 52 -10.52 10.21 -7.37
C VAL A 52 -11.17 9.81 -8.70
N PRO A 53 -12.48 9.99 -8.92
CA PRO A 53 -13.11 9.66 -10.20
C PRO A 53 -12.58 10.51 -11.35
N GLU A 54 -12.29 11.80 -11.12
CA GLU A 54 -11.65 12.67 -12.11
C GLU A 54 -10.29 12.10 -12.56
N PHE A 55 -9.47 11.68 -11.60
CA PHE A 55 -8.19 11.05 -11.88
C PHE A 55 -8.33 9.80 -12.76
N TYR A 56 -9.29 8.93 -12.47
CA TYR A 56 -9.52 7.73 -13.29
C TYR A 56 -9.97 8.09 -14.71
N ALA A 57 -10.93 9.01 -14.85
CA ALA A 57 -11.44 9.45 -16.15
C ALA A 57 -10.33 10.05 -17.02
N ASP A 58 -9.55 10.98 -16.47
CA ASP A 58 -8.44 11.64 -17.16
C ASP A 58 -7.34 10.65 -17.54
N THR A 59 -7.02 9.72 -16.63
CA THR A 59 -5.98 8.71 -16.88
C THR A 59 -6.41 7.73 -17.96
N ARG A 60 -7.67 7.28 -17.96
CA ARG A 60 -8.22 6.42 -19.02
C ARG A 60 -8.15 7.11 -20.38
N LYS A 61 -8.61 8.35 -20.45
CA LYS A 61 -8.54 9.15 -21.67
C LYS A 61 -7.09 9.27 -22.17
N SER A 62 -6.17 9.62 -21.29
CA SER A 62 -4.74 9.73 -21.61
C SER A 62 -4.15 8.42 -22.15
N ILE A 63 -4.48 7.29 -21.55
CA ILE A 63 -3.98 5.97 -21.99
C ILE A 63 -4.54 5.60 -23.35
N LEU A 64 -5.85 5.79 -23.57
CA LEU A 64 -6.50 5.40 -24.83
C LEU A 64 -6.11 6.30 -26.00
N GLU A 65 -5.97 7.61 -25.77
CA GLU A 65 -5.67 8.58 -26.83
C GLU A 65 -4.17 8.70 -27.10
N ARG A 66 -3.32 8.59 -26.07
CA ARG A 66 -1.89 8.91 -26.16
C ARG A 66 -0.97 7.76 -25.74
N GLY A 67 -1.49 6.68 -25.17
CA GLY A 67 -0.67 5.57 -24.68
C GLY A 67 0.18 5.93 -23.45
N VAL A 68 -0.20 6.94 -22.66
CA VAL A 68 0.61 7.41 -21.52
C VAL A 68 -0.18 7.59 -20.23
N ALA A 69 0.49 7.41 -19.10
CA ALA A 69 -0.06 7.65 -17.76
C ALA A 69 0.96 8.33 -16.83
N THR A 70 0.49 9.02 -15.79
CA THR A 70 1.38 9.49 -14.71
C THR A 70 1.57 8.39 -13.67
N ALA A 71 2.80 8.09 -13.28
CA ALA A 71 3.10 7.17 -12.16
C ALA A 71 4.36 7.58 -11.40
N ARG A 72 4.61 7.00 -10.23
CA ARG A 72 5.96 7.02 -9.64
C ARG A 72 6.85 6.01 -10.37
N ALA A 73 7.85 6.53 -11.04
CA ALA A 73 8.75 5.77 -11.91
C ALA A 73 10.23 6.12 -11.63
N VAL A 74 11.13 5.26 -12.12
CA VAL A 74 12.56 5.57 -12.24
C VAL A 74 12.89 5.52 -13.73
N LYS A 75 13.36 6.63 -14.31
CA LYS A 75 13.68 6.76 -15.74
C LYS A 75 12.51 6.35 -16.66
N GLY A 76 11.29 6.84 -16.40
CA GLY A 76 10.12 6.53 -17.21
C GLY A 76 9.56 5.10 -17.12
N LYS A 77 10.14 4.22 -16.29
CA LYS A 77 9.66 2.84 -16.09
C LYS A 77 9.18 2.58 -14.66
N MET A 78 8.14 1.77 -14.51
CA MET A 78 7.71 1.26 -13.21
C MET A 78 8.80 0.37 -12.60
N THR A 79 9.07 0.54 -11.30
CA THR A 79 10.05 -0.28 -10.57
C THR A 79 9.54 -0.61 -9.18
N THR A 80 9.95 -1.78 -8.67
CA THR A 80 9.67 -2.22 -7.29
C THR A 80 10.65 -1.64 -6.27
N ASN A 81 11.80 -1.10 -6.71
CA ASN A 81 12.87 -0.61 -5.84
C ASN A 81 12.88 0.93 -5.79
N HIS A 82 12.11 1.49 -4.84
CA HIS A 82 11.98 2.94 -4.66
C HIS A 82 13.16 3.63 -3.97
N PHE A 83 14.14 2.86 -3.48
CA PHE A 83 15.24 3.38 -2.67
C PHE A 83 16.55 2.69 -3.06
N ALA A 84 17.63 3.46 -3.14
CA ALA A 84 19.00 2.95 -3.27
C ALA A 84 19.85 3.35 -2.06
N GLN A 85 20.91 2.59 -1.78
CA GLN A 85 21.97 3.06 -0.91
C GLN A 85 22.88 4.01 -1.69
N VAL A 86 22.99 5.25 -1.24
CA VAL A 86 23.97 6.22 -1.71
C VAL A 86 24.77 6.66 -0.48
N LYS A 87 26.08 6.34 -0.46
CA LYS A 87 27.00 6.68 0.65
C LYS A 87 26.48 6.23 2.04
N GLY A 88 26.00 4.99 2.14
CA GLY A 88 25.49 4.41 3.39
C GLY A 88 24.10 4.87 3.82
N LYS A 89 23.48 5.85 3.13
CA LYS A 89 22.12 6.31 3.39
C LYS A 89 21.14 5.82 2.32
N ARG A 90 19.92 5.48 2.72
CA ARG A 90 18.88 4.96 1.83
C ARG A 90 18.08 6.12 1.22
N VAL A 91 18.41 6.50 -0.02
CA VAL A 91 17.82 7.65 -0.74
C VAL A 91 16.69 7.21 -1.67
N LYS A 92 15.61 8.01 -1.75
CA LYS A 92 14.46 7.77 -2.62
C LYS A 92 14.83 8.04 -4.10
N LEU A 93 14.59 7.04 -4.96
CA LEU A 93 14.91 7.11 -6.41
C LEU A 93 13.73 7.52 -7.30
N VAL A 94 12.50 7.42 -6.81
CA VAL A 94 11.28 7.62 -7.61
C VAL A 94 10.78 9.06 -7.58
N SER A 95 10.46 9.60 -8.75
CA SER A 95 9.67 10.83 -8.92
C SER A 95 8.42 10.55 -9.78
N LYS A 96 7.47 11.48 -9.78
CA LYS A 96 6.28 11.36 -10.65
C LYS A 96 6.65 11.78 -12.05
N GLN A 97 6.45 10.88 -12.99
CA GLN A 97 6.79 11.06 -14.40
C GLN A 97 5.64 10.51 -15.25
N GLU A 98 5.54 11.01 -16.47
CA GLU A 98 4.77 10.32 -17.51
C GLU A 98 5.50 9.03 -17.87
N ILE A 99 4.75 7.95 -18.04
CA ILE A 99 5.23 6.63 -18.45
C ILE A 99 4.45 6.19 -19.68
N GLU A 100 5.14 5.54 -20.61
CA GLU A 100 4.52 4.88 -21.74
C GLU A 100 3.83 3.60 -21.27
N ILE A 101 2.63 3.36 -21.81
CA ILE A 101 1.84 2.16 -21.61
C ILE A 101 1.93 1.33 -22.89
N ASP A 102 2.95 0.49 -22.95
CA ASP A 102 3.23 -0.41 -24.09
C ASP A 102 2.37 -1.68 -23.99
N LYS A 103 1.05 -1.51 -24.11
CA LYS A 103 0.06 -2.59 -24.09
C LYS A 103 -1.08 -2.30 -25.08
N PRO A 104 -1.56 -3.30 -25.83
CA PRO A 104 -2.74 -3.15 -26.68
C PRO A 104 -4.01 -3.12 -25.80
N LEU A 105 -4.38 -1.94 -25.32
CA LEU A 105 -5.52 -1.74 -24.42
C LEU A 105 -6.76 -1.28 -25.19
N GLY A 106 -7.87 -2.00 -25.01
CA GLY A 106 -9.21 -1.51 -25.37
C GLY A 106 -9.82 -0.68 -24.24
N PRO A 107 -10.98 -0.02 -24.45
CA PRO A 107 -11.62 0.86 -23.46
C PRO A 107 -11.98 0.15 -22.14
N ASP A 108 -12.07 -1.17 -22.17
CA ASP A 108 -12.52 -2.02 -21.08
C ASP A 108 -11.39 -2.48 -20.14
N PHE A 109 -10.15 -2.01 -20.36
CA PHE A 109 -9.03 -2.35 -19.49
C PHE A 109 -9.29 -1.97 -18.02
N ARG A 110 -8.69 -2.71 -17.09
CA ARG A 110 -8.76 -2.40 -15.66
C ARG A 110 -7.65 -1.42 -15.28
N LEU A 111 -8.00 -0.38 -14.55
CA LEU A 111 -7.07 0.64 -14.07
C LEU A 111 -6.99 0.55 -12.55
N ALA A 112 -5.91 -0.02 -12.03
CA ALA A 112 -5.61 -0.05 -10.61
C ALA A 112 -4.79 1.18 -10.21
N CYS A 113 -5.22 1.90 -9.19
CA CYS A 113 -4.47 3.00 -8.61
C CYS A 113 -4.12 2.66 -7.16
N LYS A 114 -2.86 2.85 -6.80
CA LYS A 114 -2.38 2.58 -5.45
C LYS A 114 -2.10 3.86 -4.67
N HIS A 115 -2.67 4.01 -3.48
CA HIS A 115 -2.26 5.02 -2.49
C HIS A 115 -2.63 4.62 -1.05
N ASN A 116 -1.63 4.37 -0.22
CA ASN A 116 -1.84 3.80 1.11
C ASN A 116 -2.61 4.73 2.06
N ALA A 117 -2.12 5.94 2.28
CA ALA A 117 -2.72 6.84 3.26
C ALA A 117 -4.03 7.45 2.76
N LEU A 118 -4.05 7.95 1.52
CA LEU A 118 -5.23 8.61 0.97
C LEU A 118 -6.42 7.66 0.93
N PHE A 119 -6.26 6.48 0.31
CA PHE A 119 -7.40 5.58 0.12
C PHE A 119 -7.86 4.93 1.41
N THR A 120 -6.98 4.72 2.39
CA THR A 120 -7.42 4.27 3.72
C THR A 120 -8.24 5.33 4.46
N ILE A 121 -7.87 6.61 4.34
CA ILE A 121 -8.65 7.71 4.95
C ILE A 121 -10.04 7.83 4.29
N LEU A 122 -10.09 7.63 2.98
CA LEU A 122 -11.32 7.77 2.18
C LEU A 122 -12.08 6.45 1.98
N GLN A 123 -11.71 5.40 2.73
CA GLN A 123 -12.21 4.03 2.51
C GLN A 123 -13.74 3.95 2.52
N ASP A 124 -14.37 4.62 3.49
CA ASP A 124 -15.80 4.47 3.79
C ASP A 124 -16.68 4.92 2.61
N ASP A 125 -16.26 5.95 1.86
CA ASP A 125 -16.96 6.41 0.66
C ASP A 125 -16.46 5.65 -0.58
N LEU A 126 -15.14 5.51 -0.76
CA LEU A 126 -14.58 4.99 -2.01
C LEU A 126 -14.94 3.53 -2.27
N ARG A 127 -15.11 2.73 -1.21
CA ARG A 127 -15.50 1.31 -1.36
C ARG A 127 -16.94 1.10 -1.85
N GLN A 128 -17.76 2.16 -1.84
CA GLN A 128 -19.16 2.09 -2.31
C GLN A 128 -19.23 2.12 -3.84
N ASP A 129 -18.28 2.81 -4.49
CA ASP A 129 -18.31 3.07 -5.94
C ASP A 129 -17.24 2.29 -6.73
N HIS A 130 -16.20 1.81 -6.04
CA HIS A 130 -15.03 1.18 -6.65
C HIS A 130 -14.67 -0.16 -5.99
N PRO A 131 -14.20 -1.16 -6.76
CA PRO A 131 -13.50 -2.31 -6.19
C PRO A 131 -12.31 -1.84 -5.35
N PHE A 132 -12.30 -2.22 -4.08
CA PHE A 132 -11.37 -1.71 -3.09
C PHE A 132 -10.63 -2.87 -2.44
N PHE A 133 -9.30 -2.87 -2.52
CA PHE A 133 -8.46 -3.94 -2.01
C PHE A 133 -7.34 -3.40 -1.13
N ALA A 134 -7.11 -4.04 0.00
CA ALA A 134 -6.06 -3.69 0.94
C ALA A 134 -5.00 -4.79 1.03
N ILE A 135 -3.72 -4.41 0.89
CA ILE A 135 -2.61 -5.32 1.13
C ILE A 135 -2.11 -5.15 2.57
N ILE A 136 -2.15 -6.24 3.33
CA ILE A 136 -1.59 -6.33 4.69
C ILE A 136 -0.34 -7.19 4.68
N ARG A 137 0.44 -7.11 5.75
CA ARG A 137 1.68 -7.88 5.93
C ARG A 137 1.89 -8.14 7.41
N ASN A 138 2.65 -9.18 7.75
CA ASN A 138 3.01 -9.48 9.13
C ASN A 138 3.36 -8.19 9.90
N PRO A 139 2.65 -7.90 11.02
CA PRO A 139 2.68 -6.58 11.64
C PRO A 139 4.08 -6.23 12.17
N LEU A 140 4.83 -7.21 12.68
CA LEU A 140 6.18 -6.96 13.16
C LEU A 140 7.16 -6.70 12.01
N ALA A 141 7.02 -7.41 10.88
CA ALA A 141 7.82 -7.13 9.69
C ALA A 141 7.53 -5.73 9.10
N VAL A 142 6.31 -5.21 9.26
CA VAL A 142 5.96 -3.82 8.90
C VAL A 142 6.70 -2.83 9.80
N LEU A 143 6.62 -3.02 11.13
CA LEU A 143 7.30 -2.15 12.11
C LEU A 143 8.82 -2.17 11.90
N ALA A 144 9.42 -3.35 11.73
CA ALA A 144 10.84 -3.49 11.39
C ALA A 144 11.18 -2.77 10.07
N SER A 145 10.30 -2.87 9.07
CA SER A 145 10.49 -2.10 7.84
C SER A 145 10.43 -0.61 8.05
N TRP A 146 9.58 -0.09 8.93
CA TRP A 146 9.51 1.34 9.22
C TRP A 146 10.80 1.82 9.87
N LYS A 147 11.33 1.11 10.87
CA LYS A 147 12.62 1.46 11.51
C LYS A 147 13.81 1.47 10.54
N SER A 148 13.75 0.67 9.45
CA SER A 148 14.83 0.60 8.45
C SER A 148 14.82 1.69 7.36
N VAL A 149 13.86 2.63 7.37
CA VAL A 149 13.72 3.67 6.32
C VAL A 149 13.24 5.01 6.89
N GLU A 150 13.53 6.11 6.18
CA GLU A 150 13.00 7.43 6.51
C GLU A 150 11.68 7.70 5.76
N ILE A 151 10.55 7.42 6.40
CA ILE A 151 9.20 7.71 5.90
C ILE A 151 8.34 8.30 7.04
N PRO A 152 7.20 8.96 6.75
CA PRO A 152 6.33 9.48 7.82
C PRO A 152 5.99 8.45 8.91
N ALA A 153 5.60 7.23 8.53
CA ALA A 153 5.26 6.18 9.48
C ALA A 153 6.43 5.81 10.41
N SER A 154 7.69 5.91 9.97
CA SER A 154 8.84 5.62 10.83
C SER A 154 9.08 6.66 11.92
N ARG A 155 8.49 7.85 11.78
CA ARG A 155 8.47 8.90 12.80
C ARG A 155 7.16 8.95 13.60
N GLY A 156 6.26 7.98 13.41
CA GLY A 156 4.94 8.00 14.04
C GLY A 156 4.00 9.04 13.41
N GLU A 157 4.14 9.32 12.11
CA GLU A 157 3.30 10.29 11.39
C GLU A 157 2.46 9.63 10.27
N VAL A 158 1.22 10.10 10.11
CA VAL A 158 0.45 9.95 8.86
C VAL A 158 -0.02 11.33 8.44
N ARG A 159 0.81 12.03 7.67
CA ARG A 159 0.62 13.46 7.32
C ARG A 159 -0.77 13.84 6.81
N ALA A 160 -1.45 12.93 6.12
CA ALA A 160 -2.77 13.18 5.55
C ALA A 160 -3.89 13.21 6.60
N LEU A 161 -3.71 12.61 7.78
CA LEU A 161 -4.72 12.63 8.83
C LEU A 161 -5.01 14.06 9.31
N ASP A 162 -3.99 14.90 9.45
CA ASP A 162 -4.14 16.26 9.99
C ASP A 162 -5.16 17.13 9.23
N TYR A 163 -5.36 16.90 7.93
CA TYR A 163 -6.26 17.70 7.10
C TYR A 163 -7.38 16.92 6.42
N LEU A 164 -7.30 15.59 6.32
CA LEU A 164 -8.37 14.77 5.74
C LEU A 164 -9.20 14.02 6.80
N LEU A 165 -8.65 13.78 7.98
CA LEU A 165 -9.35 13.14 9.11
C LEU A 165 -8.80 13.66 10.44
N PRO A 166 -9.03 14.95 10.78
CA PRO A 166 -8.32 15.62 11.88
C PRO A 166 -8.48 14.93 13.24
N GLU A 167 -9.65 14.36 13.52
CA GLU A 167 -9.90 13.61 14.76
C GLU A 167 -8.89 12.46 14.97
N ALA A 168 -8.62 11.68 13.92
CA ALA A 168 -7.62 10.61 13.97
C ALA A 168 -6.19 11.18 14.07
N GLY A 169 -5.94 12.34 13.45
CA GLY A 169 -4.67 13.06 13.56
C GLY A 169 -4.37 13.52 14.99
N GLU A 170 -5.36 14.07 15.69
CA GLU A 170 -5.21 14.49 17.08
C GLU A 170 -5.01 13.30 18.03
N ARG A 171 -5.72 12.20 17.82
CA ARG A 171 -5.48 10.95 18.56
C ARG A 171 -4.07 10.39 18.34
N LEU A 172 -3.55 10.47 17.11
CA LEU A 172 -2.17 10.07 16.81
C LEU A 172 -1.15 10.98 17.50
N LYS A 173 -1.34 12.30 17.49
CA LYS A 173 -0.43 13.24 18.18
C LYS A 173 -0.41 13.03 19.69
N ALA A 174 -1.58 12.72 20.26
CA ALA A 174 -1.74 12.41 21.67
C ALA A 174 -1.16 11.05 22.07
N ALA A 175 -0.93 10.14 21.11
CA ALA A 175 -0.15 8.93 21.39
C ALA A 175 1.30 9.32 21.73
N GLY A 176 1.82 8.76 22.81
CA GLY A 176 3.03 9.27 23.48
C GLY A 176 4.31 9.16 22.64
N ASP A 177 5.14 8.16 22.89
CA ASP A 177 6.42 8.01 22.19
C ASP A 177 6.25 7.51 20.73
N VAL A 178 7.35 7.49 19.97
CA VAL A 178 7.32 7.05 18.56
C VAL A 178 6.84 5.61 18.41
N ASP A 179 7.19 4.70 19.33
CA ASP A 179 6.75 3.31 19.29
C ASP A 179 5.22 3.25 19.51
N GLN A 180 4.68 3.99 20.49
CA GLN A 180 3.24 4.08 20.74
C GLN A 180 2.49 4.67 19.54
N ARG A 181 3.05 5.70 18.89
CA ARG A 181 2.49 6.25 17.65
C ARG A 181 2.53 5.25 16.51
N GLN A 182 3.62 4.49 16.35
CA GLN A 182 3.70 3.45 15.33
C GLN A 182 2.69 2.33 15.56
N LEU A 183 2.51 1.88 16.81
CA LEU A 183 1.49 0.90 17.17
C LEU A 183 0.08 1.44 16.92
N PHE A 184 -0.18 2.72 17.23
CA PHE A 184 -1.44 3.38 16.89
C PHE A 184 -1.68 3.39 15.38
N ILE A 185 -0.67 3.78 14.58
CA ILE A 185 -0.81 3.82 13.11
C ILE A 185 -1.11 2.41 12.58
N LEU A 186 -0.39 1.41 13.07
CA LEU A 186 -0.59 0.01 12.70
C LEU A 186 -2.02 -0.43 13.02
N ASP A 187 -2.46 -0.21 14.26
CA ASP A 187 -3.82 -0.50 14.73
C ASP A 187 -4.88 0.19 13.85
N TRP A 188 -4.71 1.48 13.57
CA TRP A 188 -5.63 2.27 12.76
C TRP A 188 -5.82 1.71 11.34
N TYR A 189 -4.72 1.35 10.65
CA TYR A 189 -4.82 0.71 9.34
C TYR A 189 -5.55 -0.64 9.41
N PHE A 190 -5.20 -1.49 10.38
CA PHE A 190 -5.82 -2.80 10.51
C PHE A 190 -7.30 -2.72 10.92
N ARG A 191 -7.70 -1.77 11.77
CA ARG A 191 -9.12 -1.51 12.08
C ARG A 191 -9.89 -1.12 10.84
N LYS A 192 -9.33 -0.24 10.00
CA LYS A 192 -9.96 0.10 8.73
C LYS A 192 -10.10 -1.11 7.83
N TYR A 193 -9.07 -1.94 7.69
CA TYR A 193 -9.17 -3.10 6.80
C TYR A 193 -10.05 -4.23 7.36
N ALA A 194 -10.33 -4.27 8.67
CA ALA A 194 -11.32 -5.17 9.26
C ALA A 194 -12.77 -4.88 8.84
N GLU A 195 -13.04 -3.69 8.32
CA GLU A 195 -14.36 -3.30 7.79
C GLU A 195 -14.59 -3.82 6.35
N LEU A 196 -13.57 -4.42 5.72
CA LEU A 196 -13.61 -4.96 4.37
C LEU A 196 -13.96 -6.46 4.38
N GLU A 197 -14.47 -6.95 3.25
CA GLU A 197 -14.70 -8.38 3.06
C GLU A 197 -13.38 -9.17 3.03
N ALA A 198 -13.42 -10.44 3.42
CA ALA A 198 -12.21 -11.27 3.50
C ALA A 198 -11.43 -11.35 2.18
N ASN A 199 -12.12 -11.36 1.03
CA ASN A 199 -11.50 -11.38 -0.30
C ASN A 199 -10.99 -10.00 -0.77
N GLN A 200 -11.25 -8.93 -0.02
CA GLN A 200 -10.73 -7.58 -0.27
C GLN A 200 -9.44 -7.31 0.49
N VAL A 201 -9.07 -8.16 1.46
CA VAL A 201 -7.83 -8.05 2.22
C VAL A 201 -6.87 -9.16 1.82
N ILE A 202 -5.72 -8.79 1.25
CA ILE A 202 -4.76 -9.74 0.69
C ILE A 202 -3.48 -9.67 1.53
N LYS A 203 -3.02 -10.81 2.04
CA LYS A 203 -1.74 -10.88 2.77
C LYS A 203 -0.58 -10.87 1.79
N TYR A 204 0.45 -10.10 2.12
CA TYR A 204 1.74 -10.14 1.44
C TYR A 204 2.30 -11.56 1.37
N GLU A 205 2.16 -12.30 2.46
CA GLU A 205 2.60 -13.67 2.62
C GLU A 205 1.95 -14.59 1.57
N ASP A 206 0.66 -14.41 1.29
CA ASP A 206 -0.05 -15.17 0.26
C ASP A 206 0.42 -14.79 -1.14
N ILE A 207 0.69 -13.50 -1.41
CA ILE A 207 1.27 -13.04 -2.68
C ILE A 207 2.63 -13.74 -2.91
N ILE A 208 3.47 -13.83 -1.88
CA ILE A 208 4.75 -14.51 -1.97
C ILE A 208 4.59 -16.02 -2.13
N ALA A 209 3.78 -16.67 -1.30
CA ALA A 209 3.62 -18.12 -1.31
C ALA A 209 2.98 -18.66 -2.60
N THR A 210 2.30 -17.79 -3.35
CA THR A 210 1.61 -18.14 -4.60
C THR A 210 2.27 -17.53 -5.83
N ASP A 211 3.47 -16.97 -5.71
CA ASP A 211 4.21 -16.35 -6.83
C ASP A 211 3.39 -15.28 -7.59
N GLY A 212 2.53 -14.58 -6.84
CA GLY A 212 1.65 -13.52 -7.33
C GLY A 212 0.19 -13.92 -7.55
N LYS A 213 -0.16 -15.22 -7.57
CA LYS A 213 -1.51 -15.68 -7.93
C LYS A 213 -2.60 -15.27 -6.95
N ALA A 214 -2.26 -14.98 -5.69
CA ALA A 214 -3.20 -14.46 -4.69
C ALA A 214 -3.88 -13.14 -5.13
N LEU A 215 -3.31 -12.41 -6.09
CA LEU A 215 -3.92 -11.22 -6.69
C LEU A 215 -5.10 -11.55 -7.62
N SER A 216 -5.49 -12.83 -7.79
CA SER A 216 -6.60 -13.23 -8.64
C SER A 216 -7.96 -12.69 -8.20
N VAL A 217 -8.07 -12.30 -6.93
CA VAL A 217 -9.25 -11.60 -6.39
C VAL A 217 -9.37 -10.18 -6.93
N VAL A 218 -8.25 -9.56 -7.32
CA VAL A 218 -8.20 -8.22 -7.94
C VAL A 218 -8.44 -8.31 -9.44
N ASP A 219 -7.83 -9.28 -10.11
CA ASP A 219 -8.04 -9.59 -11.52
C ASP A 219 -7.74 -11.06 -11.81
N ALA A 220 -8.65 -11.74 -12.52
CA ALA A 220 -8.54 -13.18 -12.76
C ALA A 220 -7.26 -13.58 -13.53
N GLY A 221 -6.69 -12.69 -14.36
CA GLY A 221 -5.44 -12.93 -15.08
C GLY A 221 -4.22 -13.06 -14.17
N ALA A 222 -4.32 -12.69 -12.89
CA ALA A 222 -3.23 -12.95 -11.94
C ALA A 222 -2.99 -14.45 -11.69
N LYS A 223 -3.95 -15.33 -12.02
CA LYS A 223 -3.77 -16.80 -11.91
C LYS A 223 -2.62 -17.33 -12.76
N ASP A 224 -2.27 -16.61 -13.82
CA ASP A 224 -1.20 -16.98 -14.75
C ASP A 224 0.16 -16.38 -14.35
N LEU A 225 0.21 -15.59 -13.27
CA LEU A 225 1.48 -15.10 -12.72
C LEU A 225 2.28 -16.26 -12.13
N ASN A 226 3.59 -16.23 -12.33
CA ASN A 226 4.52 -17.22 -11.80
C ASN A 226 5.90 -16.58 -11.62
N GLU A 227 5.95 -15.57 -10.76
CA GLU A 227 7.14 -14.78 -10.52
C GLU A 227 8.01 -15.42 -9.43
N ASP A 228 9.33 -15.39 -9.58
CA ASP A 228 10.24 -15.83 -8.51
C ASP A 228 10.24 -14.82 -7.35
N LEU A 229 9.43 -15.09 -6.33
CA LEU A 229 9.20 -14.19 -5.20
C LEU A 229 9.76 -14.77 -3.90
N SER A 230 10.66 -14.02 -3.27
CA SER A 230 11.17 -14.34 -1.93
C SER A 230 10.53 -13.43 -0.86
N SER A 231 10.13 -14.00 0.27
CA SER A 231 9.62 -13.22 1.40
C SER A 231 10.69 -12.26 1.94
N ARG A 232 10.29 -11.01 2.18
CA ARG A 232 11.14 -10.00 2.83
C ARG A 232 10.83 -9.84 4.32
N ASN A 233 10.03 -10.72 4.92
CA ASN A 233 9.62 -10.59 6.33
C ASN A 233 10.81 -10.62 7.28
N ARG A 234 11.84 -11.41 6.98
CA ARG A 234 13.13 -11.43 7.69
C ARG A 234 14.25 -10.76 6.88
N SER A 235 13.96 -9.63 6.25
CA SER A 235 14.97 -8.92 5.45
C SER A 235 16.22 -8.61 6.27
N LYS A 236 17.41 -8.88 5.73
CA LYS A 236 18.72 -8.68 6.39
C LYS A 236 19.02 -7.24 6.80
N VAL A 237 18.31 -6.27 6.22
CA VAL A 237 18.45 -4.84 6.58
C VAL A 237 17.64 -4.44 7.81
N TYR A 238 16.84 -5.35 8.38
CA TYR A 238 16.11 -5.12 9.62
C TYR A 238 17.02 -5.49 10.79
N ASP A 239 17.11 -4.58 11.76
CA ASP A 239 17.85 -4.81 12.98
C ASP A 239 16.93 -5.49 14.01
N TRP A 240 16.91 -6.82 13.98
CA TRP A 240 16.06 -7.62 14.85
C TRP A 240 16.44 -7.56 16.33
N ASP A 241 17.70 -7.22 16.62
CA ASP A 241 18.20 -7.13 17.99
C ASP A 241 17.59 -5.94 18.72
N THR A 242 17.20 -4.89 17.98
CA THR A 242 16.51 -3.71 18.53
C THR A 242 14.99 -3.79 18.42
N MET A 243 14.43 -4.87 17.85
CA MET A 243 12.98 -5.05 17.71
C MET A 243 12.30 -5.65 18.95
N GLY A 244 13.05 -6.27 19.87
CA GLY A 244 12.50 -6.97 21.05
C GLY A 244 11.45 -6.16 21.82
N PRO A 245 11.78 -4.96 22.35
CA PRO A 245 10.83 -4.17 23.13
C PRO A 245 9.56 -3.77 22.37
N LEU A 246 9.67 -3.44 21.08
CA LEU A 246 8.51 -3.10 20.26
C LEU A 246 7.66 -4.34 19.93
N ALA A 247 8.31 -5.49 19.76
CA ALA A 247 7.62 -6.76 19.54
C ALA A 247 6.85 -7.20 20.78
N GLU A 248 7.43 -7.07 21.97
CA GLU A 248 6.74 -7.32 23.26
C GLU A 248 5.52 -6.40 23.42
N LYS A 249 5.69 -5.09 23.17
CA LYS A 249 4.56 -4.12 23.19
C LYS A 249 3.47 -4.51 22.21
N LEU A 250 3.81 -4.95 21.00
CA LEU A 250 2.83 -5.41 20.01
C LEU A 250 2.11 -6.67 20.52
N LEU A 251 2.84 -7.71 20.93
CA LEU A 251 2.28 -9.00 21.37
C LEU A 251 1.34 -8.86 22.57
N ALA A 252 1.65 -7.94 23.49
CA ALA A 252 0.85 -7.62 24.67
C ALA A 252 -0.35 -6.71 24.38
N SER A 253 -0.45 -6.13 23.18
CA SER A 253 -1.54 -5.21 22.81
C SER A 253 -2.75 -5.93 22.21
N ASP A 254 -3.92 -5.28 22.27
CA ASP A 254 -5.15 -5.67 21.55
C ASP A 254 -5.23 -5.02 20.16
N ASN A 255 -4.09 -4.91 19.47
CA ASN A 255 -4.00 -4.32 18.14
C ASN A 255 -4.93 -5.06 17.16
N ALA A 256 -5.61 -4.32 16.28
CA ALA A 256 -6.51 -4.90 15.30
C ALA A 256 -5.83 -5.84 14.28
N CYS A 257 -4.49 -5.85 14.19
CA CYS A 257 -3.76 -6.81 13.37
C CYS A 257 -4.07 -8.27 13.76
N TRP A 258 -4.48 -8.53 15.01
CA TRP A 258 -4.83 -9.87 15.49
C TRP A 258 -6.12 -10.43 14.92
N GLN A 259 -6.90 -9.64 14.17
CA GLN A 259 -8.01 -10.18 13.37
C GLN A 259 -7.51 -10.89 12.09
N PHE A 260 -6.26 -10.66 11.71
CA PHE A 260 -5.68 -11.18 10.47
C PHE A 260 -4.48 -12.09 10.68
N TYR A 261 -3.77 -11.93 11.79
CA TYR A 261 -2.56 -12.68 12.11
C TYR A 261 -2.68 -13.36 13.46
N GLU A 262 -2.10 -14.55 13.55
CA GLU A 262 -1.89 -15.20 14.83
C GLU A 262 -0.63 -14.64 15.50
N ARG A 263 -0.65 -14.56 16.84
CA ARG A 263 0.54 -14.12 17.61
C ARG A 263 1.77 -14.98 17.31
N ALA A 264 1.57 -16.29 17.11
CA ALA A 264 2.62 -17.22 16.73
C ALA A 264 3.32 -16.85 15.40
N GLU A 265 2.64 -16.19 14.46
CA GLU A 265 3.26 -15.72 13.21
C GLU A 265 4.23 -14.56 13.46
N VAL A 266 3.97 -13.75 14.50
CA VAL A 266 4.83 -12.64 14.93
C VAL A 266 5.99 -13.15 15.77
N GLU A 267 5.73 -14.04 16.73
CA GLU A 267 6.75 -14.68 17.57
C GLU A 267 7.80 -15.41 16.74
N LYS A 268 7.36 -16.09 15.67
CA LYS A 268 8.24 -16.72 14.68
C LYS A 268 9.20 -15.75 14.01
N LEU A 269 9.03 -14.43 14.04
CA LEU A 269 10.04 -13.50 13.50
C LEU A 269 11.12 -13.12 14.53
N ILE A 270 10.83 -13.30 15.82
CA ILE A 270 11.73 -13.00 16.93
C ILE A 270 12.54 -14.24 17.31
N ALA A 271 11.92 -15.43 17.20
CA ALA A 271 12.59 -16.71 17.42
C ALA A 271 13.72 -16.89 16.40
N ARG A 272 14.97 -16.87 16.90
CA ARG A 272 16.19 -17.08 16.11
C ARG A 272 16.28 -18.51 15.62
#